data_AF-A0A7F8RLE0-F1
#
_entry.id   AF-A0A7F8RLE0-F1
#
_cell.length_a   1.000
_cell.length_b   1.000
_cell.length_c   1.000
_cell.angle_alpha   90.00
_cell.angle_beta   90.00
_cell.angle_gamma   90.00
#
_symmetry.space_group_name_H-M   'P 1'
#
loop_
_entity.id
_entity.type
_entity.pdbx_description
1 polymer ?
#
loop_
_entity_poly.entity_id
_entity_poly.type
_entity_poly.pdbx_seq_one_letter_code
_entity_poly.pdbx_strand_id
1 'polypeptide(L)'
;MRGLTAKVTSGLLPLPEVSLQALEDEVTVESVLHGKIAAGRRGLACLACGQHLEVVHSLTGERLSAYRFSAVNQQPPVILAMKEFSWQKRVGLLIGLEEAEGSVLCLYDLGVSRVVKAVVLPGRVTAIEPIISHGGASASTQHLHPSLRWLFGVAAVVTDVGQILLIDLCLDDMSCSQNELEAS
;
A
#
# COMPACT_ATOMS: atom_id res chain seq x y z
N MET A 1 32.28 1.36 17.65
CA MET A 1 32.05 0.06 17.00
C MET A 1 33.07 -0.12 15.88
N ARG A 2 34.22 -0.75 16.13
CA ARG A 2 35.20 -1.09 15.09
C ARG A 2 35.29 -2.62 14.98
N GLY A 3 35.24 -3.15 13.76
CA GLY A 3 35.41 -4.59 13.48
C GLY A 3 34.14 -5.45 13.49
N LEU A 4 32.94 -4.87 13.46
CA LEU A 4 31.72 -5.66 13.29
C LEU A 4 31.54 -6.04 11.82
N THR A 5 31.39 -7.34 11.54
CA THR A 5 31.07 -7.88 10.21
C THR A 5 29.79 -8.69 10.30
N ALA A 6 28.87 -8.45 9.37
CA ALA A 6 27.68 -9.29 9.24
C ALA A 6 28.09 -10.70 8.81
N LYS A 7 27.49 -11.71 9.42
CA LYS A 7 27.67 -13.11 9.01
C LYS A 7 26.39 -13.57 8.33
N VAL A 8 26.53 -14.11 7.13
CA VAL A 8 25.44 -14.73 6.40
C VAL A 8 25.10 -16.06 7.09
N THR A 9 23.82 -16.26 7.42
CA THR A 9 23.35 -17.43 8.17
C THR A 9 22.46 -18.37 7.35
N SER A 10 22.21 -18.05 6.07
CA SER A 10 21.42 -18.88 5.15
C SER A 10 21.96 -18.76 3.71
N GLY A 11 21.52 -19.65 2.83
CA GLY A 11 21.58 -19.38 1.40
C GLY A 11 20.65 -18.23 0.99
N LEU A 12 20.72 -17.82 -0.28
CA LEU A 12 19.71 -16.95 -0.88
C LEU A 12 18.40 -17.74 -1.01
N LEU A 13 17.32 -17.18 -0.48
CA LEU A 13 15.97 -17.74 -0.63
C LEU A 13 15.32 -17.05 -1.83
N PRO A 14 15.16 -17.74 -2.98
CA PRO A 14 14.63 -17.13 -4.18
C PRO A 14 13.13 -16.87 -4.05
N LEU A 15 12.66 -15.82 -4.72
CA LEU A 15 11.23 -15.67 -4.97
C LEU A 15 10.75 -16.75 -5.94
N PRO A 16 9.45 -17.13 -5.91
CA PRO A 16 8.87 -17.99 -6.94
C PRO A 16 9.09 -17.41 -8.34
N GLU A 17 9.34 -18.28 -9.32
CA GLU A 17 9.60 -17.88 -10.71
C GLU A 17 8.49 -16.99 -11.30
N VAL A 18 7.23 -17.29 -10.96
CA VAL A 18 6.08 -16.45 -11.36
C VAL A 18 6.14 -15.03 -10.81
N SER A 19 6.69 -14.82 -9.61
CA SER A 19 6.85 -13.48 -9.03
C SER A 19 7.99 -12.73 -9.69
N LEU A 20 9.09 -13.42 -10.02
CA LEU A 20 10.22 -12.83 -10.76
C LEU A 20 9.77 -12.38 -12.14
N GLN A 21 9.15 -13.27 -12.91
CA GLN A 21 8.67 -12.99 -14.26
C GLN A 21 7.69 -11.81 -14.27
N ALA A 22 6.72 -11.80 -13.35
CA ALA A 22 5.73 -10.73 -13.28
C ALA A 22 6.34 -9.35 -12.93
N LEU A 23 7.44 -9.31 -12.17
CA LEU A 23 8.15 -8.08 -11.88
C LEU A 23 9.05 -7.66 -13.05
N GLU A 24 9.76 -8.62 -13.67
CA GLU A 24 10.64 -8.39 -14.83
C GLU A 24 9.87 -7.83 -16.04
N ASP A 25 8.65 -8.33 -16.28
CA ASP A 25 7.78 -7.88 -17.37
C ASP A 25 7.39 -6.39 -17.25
N GLU A 26 7.42 -5.81 -16.04
CA GLU A 26 7.10 -4.40 -15.81
C GLU A 26 8.34 -3.50 -15.76
N VAL A 27 9.56 -4.05 -15.79
CA VAL A 27 10.78 -3.22 -15.71
C VAL A 27 10.94 -2.44 -17.01
N THR A 28 10.93 -1.12 -16.88
CA THR A 28 11.21 -0.19 -17.98
C THR A 28 12.24 0.85 -17.51
N VAL A 29 12.64 1.77 -18.39
CA VAL A 29 13.49 2.91 -17.99
C VAL A 29 12.82 3.76 -16.91
N GLU A 30 11.49 3.79 -16.89
CA GLU A 30 10.68 4.61 -15.98
C GLU A 30 10.12 3.81 -14.79
N SER A 31 10.00 2.48 -14.93
CA SER A 31 9.50 1.57 -13.89
C SER A 31 10.65 0.84 -13.21
N VAL A 32 11.06 1.35 -12.04
CA VAL A 32 12.11 0.73 -11.22
C VAL A 32 11.49 -0.25 -10.22
N LEU A 33 12.15 -1.37 -9.98
CA LEU A 33 11.77 -2.30 -8.92
C LEU A 33 12.03 -1.67 -7.54
N HIS A 34 10.97 -1.52 -6.75
CA HIS A 34 11.03 -1.06 -5.37
C HIS A 34 10.67 -2.20 -4.41
N GLY A 35 11.41 -2.30 -3.31
CA GLY A 35 11.19 -3.32 -2.28
C GLY A 35 11.22 -2.71 -0.88
N LYS A 36 10.30 -3.16 -0.01
CA LYS A 36 10.25 -2.72 1.38
C LYS A 36 9.77 -3.84 2.30
N ILE A 37 10.46 -4.01 3.42
CA ILE A 37 9.94 -4.82 4.53
C ILE A 37 8.87 -3.99 5.25
N ALA A 38 7.67 -4.54 5.36
CA ALA A 38 6.57 -3.89 6.05
C ALA A 38 6.89 -3.74 7.54
N ALA A 39 6.47 -2.62 8.13
CA ALA A 39 6.80 -2.28 9.51
C ALA A 39 5.95 -3.04 10.55
N GLY A 40 4.93 -3.80 10.13
CA GLY A 40 4.09 -4.55 11.05
C GLY A 40 4.69 -5.87 11.51
N ARG A 41 3.90 -6.62 12.29
CA ARG A 41 4.35 -7.85 12.96
C ARG A 41 4.16 -9.12 12.13
N ARG A 42 3.78 -8.97 10.86
CA ARG A 42 3.38 -10.08 10.00
C ARG A 42 4.49 -10.60 9.10
N GLY A 43 5.68 -10.01 9.18
CA GLY A 43 6.84 -10.44 8.40
C GLY A 43 6.58 -10.33 6.91
N LEU A 44 5.90 -9.28 6.45
CA LEU A 44 5.63 -9.05 5.04
C LEU A 44 6.79 -8.28 4.41
N ALA A 45 7.13 -8.61 3.18
CA ALA A 45 7.89 -7.76 2.28
C ALA A 45 7.04 -7.48 1.04
N CYS A 46 7.00 -6.21 0.63
CA CYS A 46 6.27 -5.76 -0.55
C CYS A 46 7.29 -5.36 -1.62
N LEU A 47 7.05 -5.83 -2.84
CA LEU A 47 7.81 -5.53 -4.04
C LEU A 47 6.84 -4.89 -5.03
N ALA A 48 7.27 -3.84 -5.70
CA ALA A 48 6.48 -3.17 -6.72
C ALA A 48 7.35 -2.78 -7.91
N CYS A 49 6.82 -2.95 -9.12
CA CYS A 49 7.43 -2.46 -10.35
C CYS A 49 6.30 -2.02 -11.29
N GLY A 50 6.29 -0.74 -11.69
CA GLY A 50 5.17 -0.17 -12.45
C GLY A 50 3.84 -0.35 -11.70
N GLN A 51 2.87 -1.00 -12.33
CA GLN A 51 1.54 -1.28 -11.76
C GLN A 51 1.46 -2.62 -11.02
N HIS A 52 2.55 -3.39 -10.97
CA HIS A 52 2.54 -4.74 -10.41
C HIS A 52 3.06 -4.78 -8.98
N LEU A 53 2.28 -5.39 -8.10
CA LEU A 53 2.57 -5.63 -6.69
C LEU A 53 2.79 -7.12 -6.43
N GLU A 54 3.87 -7.44 -5.73
CA GLU A 54 4.12 -8.74 -5.14
C GLU A 54 4.29 -8.59 -3.62
N VAL A 55 3.57 -9.40 -2.85
CA VAL A 55 3.69 -9.47 -1.39
C VAL A 55 4.20 -10.85 -1.02
N VAL A 56 5.32 -10.89 -0.34
CA VAL A 56 6.05 -12.12 -0.01
C VAL A 56 6.31 -12.21 1.49
N HIS A 57 6.50 -13.42 1.99
CA HIS A 57 6.93 -13.63 3.36
C HIS A 57 8.42 -13.31 3.51
N SER A 58 8.75 -12.32 4.34
CA SER A 58 10.10 -11.74 4.47
C SER A 58 11.20 -12.73 4.88
N LEU A 59 10.85 -13.85 5.51
CA LEU A 59 11.82 -14.86 5.94
C LEU A 59 11.94 -16.05 4.99
N THR A 60 10.91 -16.34 4.19
CA THR A 60 10.89 -17.54 3.33
C THR A 60 10.92 -17.21 1.85
N GLY A 61 10.58 -15.97 1.46
CA GLY A 61 10.43 -15.57 0.06
C GLY A 61 9.13 -16.06 -0.58
N GLU A 62 8.31 -16.83 0.13
CA GLU A 62 7.06 -17.37 -0.40
C GLU A 62 6.08 -16.26 -0.77
N ARG A 63 5.46 -16.37 -1.94
CA ARG A 63 4.43 -15.45 -2.40
C ARG A 63 3.17 -15.60 -1.56
N LEU A 64 2.73 -14.50 -0.97
CA LEU A 64 1.52 -14.41 -0.16
C LEU A 64 0.36 -13.82 -0.95
N SER A 65 0.63 -12.82 -1.79
CA SER A 65 -0.39 -12.12 -2.58
C SER A 65 0.28 -11.38 -3.74
N ALA A 66 -0.49 -11.07 -4.78
CA ALA A 66 -0.04 -10.22 -5.87
C ALA A 66 -1.22 -9.57 -6.58
N TYR A 67 -0.96 -8.42 -7.18
CA TYR A 67 -1.99 -7.67 -7.87
C TYR A 67 -1.39 -6.78 -8.94
N ARG A 68 -2.09 -6.66 -10.07
CA ARG A 68 -1.74 -5.75 -11.16
C ARG A 68 -2.82 -4.68 -11.21
N PHE A 69 -2.48 -3.47 -10.79
CA PHE A 69 -3.42 -2.33 -10.80
C PHE A 69 -3.77 -1.93 -12.23
N SER A 70 -4.95 -1.37 -12.42
CA SER A 70 -5.43 -0.87 -13.71
C SER A 70 -5.93 0.56 -13.55
N ALA A 71 -5.87 1.36 -14.62
CA ALA A 71 -6.42 2.71 -14.65
C ALA A 71 -7.47 2.85 -15.76
N VAL A 72 -8.38 3.83 -15.61
CA VAL A 72 -9.45 4.11 -16.57
C VAL A 72 -8.89 4.66 -17.90
N ASN A 73 -7.78 5.40 -17.84
CA ASN A 73 -7.28 6.21 -18.96
C ASN A 73 -6.26 5.49 -19.88
N GLN A 74 -6.32 4.16 -19.96
CA GLN A 74 -5.45 3.26 -20.77
C GLN A 74 -3.94 3.29 -20.47
N GLN A 75 -3.40 4.31 -19.79
CA GLN A 75 -2.02 4.29 -19.30
C GLN A 75 -1.94 3.52 -17.97
N PRO A 76 -1.00 2.58 -17.83
CA PRO A 76 -0.87 1.80 -16.60
C PRO A 76 -0.46 2.70 -15.42
N PRO A 77 -1.09 2.57 -14.24
CA PRO A 77 -0.71 3.34 -13.06
C PRO A 77 0.67 2.91 -12.53
N VAL A 78 1.32 3.76 -11.74
CA VAL A 78 2.59 3.41 -11.09
C VAL A 78 2.42 3.39 -9.57
N ILE A 79 2.84 2.29 -8.93
CA ILE A 79 2.85 2.18 -7.48
C ILE A 79 3.99 3.03 -6.92
N LEU A 80 3.67 4.12 -6.21
CA LEU A 80 4.67 5.01 -5.61
C LEU A 80 4.85 4.82 -4.11
N ALA A 81 3.80 4.41 -3.41
CA ALA A 81 3.85 4.29 -1.95
C ALA A 81 3.08 3.07 -1.47
N MET A 82 3.65 2.36 -0.48
CA MET A 82 3.04 1.19 0.14
C MET A 82 3.24 1.24 1.67
N LYS A 83 2.16 1.00 2.41
CA LYS A 83 2.18 0.91 3.89
C LYS A 83 1.29 -0.22 4.36
N GLU A 84 1.82 -1.06 5.25
CA GLU A 84 0.98 -2.07 5.93
C GLU A 84 -0.10 -1.39 6.76
N PHE A 85 -1.31 -1.89 6.63
CA PHE A 85 -2.48 -1.38 7.33
C PHE A 85 -3.39 -2.54 7.74
N SER A 86 -3.74 -2.60 9.02
CA SER A 86 -4.63 -3.64 9.56
C SER A 86 -5.86 -2.97 10.17
N TRP A 87 -7.05 -3.38 9.72
CA TRP A 87 -8.34 -2.86 10.18
C TRP A 87 -9.32 -4.01 10.39
N GLN A 88 -10.23 -3.91 11.36
CA GLN A 88 -11.32 -4.89 11.56
C GLN A 88 -10.91 -6.38 11.48
N LYS A 89 -9.74 -6.74 12.02
CA LYS A 89 -9.12 -8.09 11.94
C LYS A 89 -8.65 -8.52 10.54
N ARG A 90 -8.79 -7.67 9.53
CA ARG A 90 -8.19 -7.80 8.20
C ARG A 90 -6.77 -7.25 8.19
N VAL A 91 -6.04 -7.63 7.16
CA VAL A 91 -4.66 -7.23 6.91
C VAL A 91 -4.60 -6.78 5.47
N GLY A 92 -3.93 -5.67 5.24
CA GLY A 92 -3.78 -5.16 3.91
C GLY A 92 -2.69 -4.12 3.81
N LEU A 93 -2.75 -3.38 2.72
CA LEU A 93 -1.84 -2.31 2.38
C LEU A 93 -2.66 -1.07 2.02
N LEU A 94 -2.21 0.10 2.48
CA LEU A 94 -2.50 1.34 1.78
C LEU A 94 -1.50 1.48 0.65
N ILE A 95 -1.99 1.85 -0.53
CA ILE A 95 -1.19 1.93 -1.76
C ILE A 95 -1.49 3.27 -2.44
N GLY A 96 -0.46 4.05 -2.70
CA GLY A 96 -0.55 5.27 -3.51
C GLY A 96 -0.17 4.93 -4.95
N LEU A 97 -1.14 5.05 -5.85
CA LEU A 97 -0.96 4.92 -7.29
C LEU A 97 -0.84 6.30 -7.92
N GLU A 98 0.08 6.44 -8.84
CA GLU A 98 0.16 7.55 -9.76
C GLU A 98 -0.56 7.22 -11.06
N GLU A 99 -1.36 8.17 -11.55
CA GLU A 99 -2.03 8.09 -12.84
C GLU A 99 -1.69 9.33 -13.68
N ALA A 100 -2.06 9.31 -14.96
CA ALA A 100 -1.78 10.40 -15.91
C ALA A 100 -2.27 11.77 -15.42
N GLU A 101 -3.41 11.80 -14.76
CA GLU A 101 -4.11 13.04 -14.36
C GLU A 101 -4.07 13.30 -12.84
N GLY A 102 -3.39 12.44 -12.07
CA GLY A 102 -3.36 12.57 -10.62
C GLY A 102 -2.87 11.33 -9.91
N SER A 103 -3.59 10.92 -8.88
CA SER A 103 -3.24 9.74 -8.09
C SER A 103 -4.47 9.13 -7.44
N VAL A 104 -4.35 7.87 -7.05
CA VAL A 104 -5.38 7.13 -6.33
C VAL A 104 -4.78 6.56 -5.06
N LEU A 105 -5.48 6.72 -3.94
CA LEU A 105 -5.19 5.97 -2.72
C LEU A 105 -6.06 4.72 -2.69
N CYS A 106 -5.44 3.55 -2.68
CA CYS A 106 -6.11 2.26 -2.60
C CYS A 106 -5.92 1.63 -1.21
N LEU A 107 -6.98 0.97 -0.73
CA LEU A 107 -6.94 0.02 0.37
C LEU A 107 -7.00 -1.40 -0.20
N TYR A 108 -5.89 -2.11 -0.14
CA TYR A 108 -5.73 -3.46 -0.67
C TYR A 108 -5.83 -4.50 0.45
N ASP A 109 -6.79 -5.43 0.37
CA ASP A 109 -6.98 -6.51 1.35
C ASP A 109 -6.21 -7.77 0.93
N LEU A 110 -5.23 -8.17 1.75
CA LEU A 110 -4.39 -9.34 1.49
C LEU A 110 -5.17 -10.66 1.60
N GLY A 111 -6.23 -10.71 2.41
CA GLY A 111 -7.02 -11.92 2.61
C GLY A 111 -7.79 -12.34 1.37
N VAL A 112 -8.13 -11.38 0.50
CA VAL A 112 -8.83 -11.61 -0.78
C VAL A 112 -8.01 -11.21 -2.01
N SER A 113 -6.83 -10.62 -1.80
CA SER A 113 -5.94 -10.10 -2.85
C SER A 113 -6.65 -9.15 -3.82
N ARG A 114 -7.35 -8.15 -3.27
CA ARG A 114 -8.11 -7.16 -4.04
C ARG A 114 -8.10 -5.78 -3.37
N VAL A 115 -8.23 -4.74 -4.19
CA VAL A 115 -8.62 -3.41 -3.72
C VAL A 115 -10.07 -3.45 -3.23
N VAL A 116 -10.30 -2.96 -2.02
CA VAL A 116 -11.61 -2.93 -1.38
C VAL A 116 -12.16 -1.52 -1.21
N LYS A 117 -11.30 -0.50 -1.23
CA LYS A 117 -11.66 0.92 -1.28
C LYS A 117 -10.61 1.68 -2.09
N ALA A 118 -11.02 2.69 -2.82
CA ALA A 118 -10.13 3.60 -3.53
C ALA A 118 -10.69 5.03 -3.52
N VAL A 119 -9.81 6.02 -3.61
CA VAL A 119 -10.20 7.44 -3.70
C VAL A 119 -9.20 8.22 -4.55
N VAL A 120 -9.72 9.08 -5.42
CA VAL A 120 -8.91 10.00 -6.23
C VAL A 120 -8.33 11.10 -5.36
N LEU A 121 -7.07 11.40 -5.61
CA LEU A 121 -6.28 12.39 -4.90
C LEU A 121 -6.09 13.63 -5.79
N PRO A 122 -6.24 14.85 -5.23
CA PRO A 122 -5.88 16.06 -5.94
C PRO A 122 -4.35 16.21 -5.97
N GLY A 123 -3.71 15.72 -7.03
CA GLY A 123 -2.27 15.84 -7.25
C GLY A 123 -1.51 14.50 -7.19
N ARG A 124 -0.21 14.55 -7.49
CA ARG A 124 0.66 13.36 -7.55
C ARG A 124 1.11 12.96 -6.15
N VAL A 125 0.79 11.74 -5.72
CA VAL A 125 1.17 11.22 -4.40
C VAL A 125 2.68 11.01 -4.29
N THR A 126 3.27 11.37 -3.16
CA THR A 126 4.71 11.13 -2.88
C THR A 126 4.93 10.24 -1.66
N ALA A 127 4.03 10.29 -0.67
CA ALA A 127 4.03 9.36 0.44
C ALA A 127 2.65 9.23 1.09
N ILE A 128 2.49 8.14 1.84
CA ILE A 128 1.29 7.81 2.61
C ILE A 128 1.70 7.37 4.01
N GLU A 129 0.90 7.71 5.02
CA GLU A 129 1.09 7.25 6.39
C GLU A 129 -0.27 6.98 7.06
N PRO A 130 -0.54 5.75 7.53
CA PRO A 130 -1.73 5.49 8.34
C PRO A 130 -1.61 6.21 9.69
N ILE A 131 -2.66 6.95 10.08
CA ILE A 131 -2.75 7.60 11.39
C ILE A 131 -3.48 6.68 12.38
N ILE A 132 -4.63 6.14 11.98
CA ILE A 132 -5.45 5.26 12.80
C ILE A 132 -6.27 4.31 11.93
N SER A 133 -6.53 3.09 12.42
CA SER A 133 -7.22 2.04 11.64
C SER A 133 -8.65 1.73 12.09
N HIS A 134 -9.22 2.61 12.91
CA HIS A 134 -10.60 2.54 13.38
C HIS A 134 -11.10 3.96 13.71
N GLY A 135 -12.40 4.08 13.92
CA GLY A 135 -13.06 5.35 14.27
C GLY A 135 -13.86 5.26 15.56
N GLY A 136 -14.74 6.25 15.74
CA GLY A 136 -15.74 6.29 16.78
C GLY A 136 -15.26 6.82 18.14
N ALA A 137 -16.23 7.02 19.03
CA ALA A 137 -16.02 7.49 20.39
C ALA A 137 -15.44 6.38 21.28
N SER A 138 -14.12 6.22 21.25
CA SER A 138 -13.42 5.26 22.10
C SER A 138 -12.22 5.91 22.79
N ALA A 139 -11.73 5.27 23.87
CA ALA A 139 -10.55 5.76 24.58
C ALA A 139 -9.31 5.84 23.68
N SER A 140 -9.19 4.91 22.72
CA SER A 140 -8.05 4.87 21.80
C SER A 140 -8.04 6.00 20.77
N THR A 141 -9.15 6.72 20.54
CA THR A 141 -9.18 7.89 19.63
C THR A 141 -9.05 9.24 20.36
N GLN A 142 -9.00 9.26 21.70
CA GLN A 142 -9.01 10.51 22.48
C GLN A 142 -7.78 11.40 22.26
N HIS A 143 -6.66 10.83 21.82
CA HIS A 143 -5.44 11.58 21.51
C HIS A 143 -5.52 12.34 20.18
N LEU A 144 -6.54 12.08 19.36
CA LEU A 144 -6.75 12.74 18.07
C LEU A 144 -7.61 14.01 18.23
N HIS A 145 -7.45 14.92 17.28
CA HIS A 145 -8.30 16.10 17.17
C HIS A 145 -9.79 15.70 17.07
N PRO A 146 -10.74 16.41 17.72
CA PRO A 146 -12.16 16.08 17.70
C PRO A 146 -12.74 15.81 16.30
N SER A 147 -12.37 16.60 15.28
CA SER A 147 -12.84 16.38 13.91
C SER A 147 -12.42 15.02 13.33
N LEU A 148 -11.21 14.54 13.63
CA LEU A 148 -10.72 13.25 13.12
C LEU A 148 -11.40 12.06 13.82
N ARG A 149 -11.94 12.27 15.03
CA ARG A 149 -12.62 11.22 15.80
C ARG A 149 -13.99 10.85 15.22
N TRP A 150 -14.51 11.66 14.30
CA TRP A 150 -15.74 11.36 13.55
C TRP A 150 -15.49 10.50 12.31
N LEU A 151 -14.23 10.34 11.90
CA LEU A 151 -13.84 9.54 10.73
C LEU A 151 -13.62 8.08 11.13
N PHE A 152 -13.68 7.17 10.16
CA PHE A 152 -13.48 5.73 10.38
C PHE A 152 -12.25 5.23 9.65
N GLY A 153 -11.12 5.33 10.35
CA GLY A 153 -9.79 5.09 9.77
C GLY A 153 -9.29 6.34 9.05
N VAL A 154 -8.04 6.73 9.32
CA VAL A 154 -7.48 7.95 8.74
C VAL A 154 -6.09 7.67 8.18
N ALA A 155 -5.86 8.12 6.95
CA ALA A 155 -4.54 8.14 6.33
C ALA A 155 -4.12 9.57 6.02
N ALA A 156 -2.85 9.89 6.29
CA ALA A 156 -2.20 11.07 5.75
C ALA A 156 -1.64 10.75 4.37
N VAL A 157 -1.87 11.63 3.41
CA VAL A 157 -1.30 11.57 2.06
C VAL A 157 -0.61 12.89 1.77
N VAL A 158 0.60 12.82 1.22
CA VAL A 158 1.35 14.01 0.80
C VAL A 158 1.57 13.99 -0.71
N THR A 159 1.51 15.18 -1.31
CA THR A 159 1.69 15.37 -2.76
C THR A 159 3.02 16.02 -3.11
N ASP A 160 3.37 15.98 -4.39
CA ASP A 160 4.58 16.62 -4.95
C ASP A 160 4.59 18.15 -4.83
N VAL A 161 3.42 18.78 -4.79
CA VAL A 161 3.24 20.23 -4.54
C VAL A 161 3.14 20.58 -3.05
N GLY A 162 3.37 19.61 -2.16
CA GLY A 162 3.43 19.83 -0.71
C GLY A 162 2.07 19.92 -0.01
N GLN A 163 0.98 19.46 -0.63
CA GLN A 163 -0.29 19.32 0.07
C GLN A 163 -0.20 18.17 1.08
N ILE A 164 -0.89 18.34 2.21
CA ILE A 164 -1.04 17.32 3.24
C ILE A 164 -2.54 17.06 3.40
N LEU A 165 -2.97 15.89 2.98
CA LEU A 165 -4.36 15.47 2.97
C LEU A 165 -4.60 14.50 4.13
N LEU A 166 -5.67 14.73 4.89
CA LEU A 166 -6.17 13.77 5.88
C LEU A 166 -7.42 13.14 5.31
N ILE A 167 -7.33 11.85 4.98
CA ILE A 167 -8.36 11.12 4.24
C ILE A 167 -9.08 10.18 5.18
N ASP A 168 -10.41 10.27 5.19
CA ASP A 168 -11.27 9.27 5.80
C ASP A 168 -11.29 8.01 4.93
N LEU A 169 -11.01 6.86 5.55
CA LEU A 169 -11.03 5.57 4.88
C LEU A 169 -12.43 4.93 4.88
N CYS A 170 -13.42 5.57 5.52
CA CYS A 170 -14.82 5.15 5.57
C CYS A 170 -14.97 3.65 5.91
N LEU A 171 -14.20 3.18 6.90
CA LEU A 171 -14.13 1.76 7.25
C LEU A 171 -15.43 1.24 7.88
N ASP A 172 -16.31 2.12 8.33
CA ASP A 172 -17.66 1.80 8.79
C ASP A 172 -18.62 1.43 7.65
N ASP A 173 -18.36 1.88 6.42
CA ASP A 173 -19.14 1.49 5.25
C ASP A 173 -18.67 0.15 4.69
N MET A 174 -19.40 -0.90 5.06
CA MET A 174 -19.18 -2.28 4.60
C MET A 174 -19.89 -2.59 3.26
N SER A 175 -20.71 -1.68 2.76
CA SER A 175 -21.50 -1.87 1.53
C SER A 175 -20.77 -1.36 0.28
N CYS A 176 -19.86 -0.40 0.45
CA CYS A 176 -19.07 0.18 -0.62
C CYS A 176 -17.76 -0.59 -0.83
N SER A 177 -17.70 -1.35 -1.94
CA SER A 177 -16.48 -1.95 -2.48
C SER A 177 -16.07 -1.26 -3.78
N GLN A 178 -15.58 -0.02 -3.68
CA GLN A 178 -15.03 0.70 -4.84
C GLN A 178 -13.59 0.29 -5.06
N ASN A 179 -13.30 -0.28 -6.23
CA ASN A 179 -11.93 -0.52 -6.67
C ASN A 179 -11.33 0.73 -7.32
N GLU A 180 -10.06 0.67 -7.72
CA GLU A 180 -9.36 1.78 -8.35
C GLU A 180 -10.02 2.25 -9.66
N LEU A 181 -10.58 1.33 -10.44
CA LEU A 181 -11.27 1.64 -11.71
C LEU A 181 -12.61 2.36 -11.51
N GLU A 182 -13.31 2.10 -10.41
CA GLU A 182 -14.57 2.76 -10.07
C GLU A 182 -14.36 4.12 -9.41
N ALA A 183 -13.15 4.38 -8.90
CA ALA A 183 -12.79 5.64 -8.26
C ALA A 183 -12.27 6.69 -9.25
N SER A 184 -11.46 6.26 -10.24
CA SER A 184 -10.84 7.12 -11.26
C SER A 184 -11.82 7.73 -12.28
#